data_AF-A0A4W5JT96-F1
#
_entry.id   AF-A0A4W5JT96-F1
#
_cell.length_a   1.000
_cell.length_b   1.000
_cell.length_c   1.000
_cell.angle_alpha   90.00
_cell.angle_beta   90.00
_cell.angle_gamma   90.00
#
_symmetry.space_group_name_H-M   'P 1'
#
loop_
_entity.id
_entity.type
_entity.pdbx_description
1 polymer ?
#
loop_
_entity_poly.entity_id
_entity_poly.type
_entity_poly.pdbx_seq_one_letter_code
_entity_poly.pdbx_strand_id
1 'polypeptide(L)'
;MKTTKQIVVVGLEPILTLWLRNLTVEASGNHPTPSHLSLSLHCVAVATLSQRCALVCCAKMERKMEENMRDVDTGSEAGGEDALVGNVNKLMVTPTGYTGVPRKGHLVFDACFESGNLGRVDYISEFEFDLFIRPDTCNPRFRVWFNFTVENVRETQRVIFNIVNFSKTKSLYRDGMSPVVKSTSRPKWQRLPTKNVYYYRCPDHRRNYVMSFAFCFDREDDVYQFAYCYPYTYTRLQHYLDSLERRNLDYLQREQLGLSVQQRRLDLLTITSPEQKRMVQASRAKHRFLPLQITLMSLNII
;
A
#
# COMPACT_ATOMS: atom_id res chain seq x y z
N MET A 1 31.40 -9.31 20.33
CA MET A 1 30.59 -8.97 19.14
C MET A 1 29.33 -8.24 19.59
N LYS A 2 29.05 -7.04 19.08
CA LYS A 2 27.81 -6.31 19.39
C LYS A 2 26.65 -6.97 18.63
N THR A 3 25.78 -7.69 19.33
CA THR A 3 24.69 -8.46 18.71
C THR A 3 23.48 -7.55 18.48
N THR A 4 23.24 -7.18 17.22
CA THR A 4 22.09 -6.37 16.81
C THR A 4 20.82 -7.21 16.88
N LYS A 5 19.90 -6.89 17.81
CA LYS A 5 18.52 -7.39 17.75
C LYS A 5 17.79 -6.63 16.64
N GLN A 6 17.39 -7.33 15.58
CA GLN A 6 16.57 -6.74 14.54
C GLN A 6 15.11 -7.16 14.77
N ILE A 7 14.32 -6.23 15.27
CA ILE A 7 12.87 -6.41 15.44
C ILE A 7 12.22 -5.84 14.18
N VAL A 8 11.53 -6.68 13.42
CA VAL A 8 10.77 -6.26 12.25
C VAL A 8 9.29 -6.46 12.54
N VAL A 9 8.58 -5.35 12.74
CA VAL A 9 7.11 -5.34 12.77
C VAL A 9 6.64 -5.24 11.34
N VAL A 10 5.85 -6.21 10.88
CA VAL A 10 5.30 -6.20 9.52
C VAL A 10 3.81 -5.88 9.60
N GLY A 11 3.46 -4.65 9.24
CA GLY A 11 2.08 -4.20 9.05
C GLY A 11 1.94 -3.56 7.69
N LEU A 12 0.97 -4.02 6.89
CA LEU A 12 0.59 -3.34 5.65
C LEU A 12 -0.41 -2.23 6.00
N GLU A 13 0.09 -1.02 6.22
CA GLU A 13 -0.69 0.20 6.03
C GLU A 13 -0.18 0.95 4.78
N PRO A 14 -1.03 1.70 4.05
CA PRO A 14 -0.87 1.96 2.60
C PRO A 14 0.35 2.76 2.15
N ILE A 15 1.22 3.22 3.06
CA ILE A 15 2.26 4.22 2.76
C ILE A 15 3.66 3.61 2.61
N LEU A 16 3.91 2.37 3.02
CA LEU A 16 5.27 1.80 3.01
C LEU A 16 5.41 0.63 2.05
N THR A 17 5.61 0.93 0.75
CA THR A 17 6.11 -0.08 -0.20
C THR A 17 7.02 0.53 -1.28
N LEU A 18 8.07 1.21 -0.83
CA LEU A 18 9.21 1.62 -1.66
C LEU A 18 10.44 1.45 -0.79
N TRP A 19 11.05 0.25 -0.78
CA TRP A 19 12.50 0.04 -0.49
C TRP A 19 12.97 -1.44 -0.54
N LEU A 20 12.09 -2.42 -0.76
CA LEU A 20 12.47 -3.85 -0.73
C LEU A 20 12.95 -4.46 -2.06
N ARG A 21 13.31 -3.68 -3.09
CA ARG A 21 13.63 -4.24 -4.43
C ARG A 21 15.08 -4.24 -4.90
N ASN A 22 16.06 -3.84 -4.08
CA ASN A 22 17.48 -3.80 -4.50
C ASN A 22 18.41 -4.77 -3.73
N LEU A 23 17.93 -5.90 -3.19
CA LEU A 23 18.77 -6.84 -2.42
C LEU A 23 18.82 -8.29 -2.96
N THR A 24 18.56 -8.53 -4.26
CA THR A 24 18.61 -9.88 -4.85
C THR A 24 19.45 -9.98 -6.13
N VAL A 25 20.64 -9.39 -6.12
CA VAL A 25 21.76 -9.64 -7.05
C VAL A 25 22.99 -9.24 -6.21
N GLU A 26 23.84 -10.09 -5.63
CA GLU A 26 24.57 -11.28 -6.04
C GLU A 26 24.89 -12.09 -4.77
N ALA A 27 24.65 -13.40 -4.79
CA ALA A 27 25.25 -14.31 -3.81
C ALA A 27 25.55 -15.64 -4.49
N SER A 28 26.52 -15.62 -5.41
CA SER A 28 27.21 -16.81 -5.88
C SER A 28 28.71 -16.57 -5.80
N GLY A 29 29.37 -17.26 -4.88
CA GLY A 29 30.82 -17.45 -4.89
C GLY A 29 31.63 -16.57 -3.93
N ASN A 30 32.24 -17.25 -2.96
CA ASN A 30 33.44 -16.90 -2.18
C ASN A 30 33.37 -15.88 -1.02
N HIS A 31 34.15 -16.25 0.02
CA HIS A 31 34.27 -15.70 1.38
C HIS A 31 34.43 -14.16 1.46
N PRO A 32 33.84 -13.48 2.47
CA PRO A 32 34.04 -12.05 2.67
C PRO A 32 35.22 -11.73 3.62
N THR A 33 36.02 -10.73 3.22
CA THR A 33 37.09 -10.08 4.00
C THR A 33 36.61 -8.82 4.74
N PRO A 34 37.38 -8.25 5.70
CA PRO A 34 36.88 -7.32 6.73
C PRO A 34 36.44 -5.92 6.26
N SER A 35 36.60 -5.56 4.98
CA SER A 35 36.25 -4.23 4.46
C SER A 35 34.75 -4.05 4.15
N HIS A 36 33.95 -5.13 4.13
CA HIS A 36 32.50 -5.07 3.89
C HIS A 36 31.66 -4.65 5.12
N LEU A 37 32.26 -4.54 6.31
CA LEU A 37 31.55 -4.19 7.55
C LEU A 37 31.33 -2.67 7.76
N SER A 38 31.99 -1.82 6.98
CA SER A 38 31.85 -0.36 7.08
C SER A 38 30.58 0.17 6.39
N LEU A 39 30.15 -0.45 5.28
CA LEU A 39 28.93 -0.04 4.58
C LEU A 39 27.63 -0.54 5.25
N SER A 40 27.67 -1.61 6.04
CA SER A 40 26.45 -2.14 6.67
C SER A 40 25.96 -1.30 7.85
N LEU A 41 26.85 -0.55 8.53
CA LEU A 41 26.46 0.30 9.66
C LEU A 41 25.72 1.58 9.22
N HIS A 42 26.05 2.14 8.05
CA HIS A 42 25.34 3.31 7.52
C HIS A 42 23.90 2.98 7.08
N CYS A 43 23.62 1.76 6.59
CA CYS A 43 22.27 1.37 6.19
C CYS A 43 21.31 1.12 7.36
N VAL A 44 21.81 0.71 8.54
CA VAL A 44 20.98 0.45 9.73
C VAL A 44 20.55 1.75 10.43
N ALA A 45 21.35 2.82 10.33
CA ALA A 45 21.01 4.13 10.87
C ALA A 45 19.82 4.80 10.13
N VAL A 46 19.67 4.55 8.82
CA VAL A 46 18.58 5.16 8.02
C VAL A 46 17.22 4.49 8.29
N ALA A 47 17.21 3.17 8.56
CA ALA A 47 16.00 2.44 8.93
C ALA A 47 15.44 2.87 10.31
N THR A 48 16.32 3.22 11.25
CA THR A 48 15.93 3.69 12.59
C THR A 48 15.43 5.14 12.59
N LEU A 49 15.94 6.00 11.69
CA LEU A 49 15.40 7.35 11.49
C LEU A 49 14.00 7.33 10.84
N SER A 50 13.75 6.41 9.91
CA SER A 50 12.43 6.24 9.26
C SER A 50 11.37 5.73 10.25
N GLN A 51 11.74 4.82 11.15
CA GLN A 51 10.85 4.32 12.21
C GLN A 51 10.59 5.34 13.33
N ARG A 52 11.60 6.16 13.70
CA ARG A 52 11.40 7.28 14.64
C ARG A 52 10.52 8.37 14.05
N CYS A 53 10.64 8.68 12.76
CA CYS A 53 9.72 9.59 12.09
C CYS A 53 8.28 9.07 12.07
N ALA A 54 8.05 7.77 11.86
CA ALA A 54 6.70 7.19 11.86
C ALA A 54 6.02 7.22 13.24
N LEU A 55 6.76 6.88 14.32
CA LEU A 55 6.24 6.94 15.70
C LEU A 55 6.04 8.39 16.20
N VAL A 56 6.96 9.29 15.88
CA VAL A 56 6.79 10.73 16.18
C VAL A 56 5.67 11.34 15.35
N CYS A 57 5.43 10.88 14.12
CA CYS A 57 4.30 11.32 13.31
C CYS A 57 2.98 10.82 13.88
N CYS A 58 2.89 9.57 14.37
CA CYS A 58 1.69 9.03 15.02
C CYS A 58 1.31 9.83 16.28
N ALA A 59 2.26 10.07 17.19
CA ALA A 59 2.04 10.86 18.40
C ALA A 59 1.83 12.38 18.14
N LYS A 60 2.23 12.87 16.96
CA LYS A 60 1.98 14.25 16.51
C LYS A 60 0.66 14.37 15.73
N MET A 61 0.17 13.28 15.14
CA MET A 61 -1.15 13.18 14.53
C MET A 61 -2.25 13.11 15.59
N GLU A 62 -2.04 12.36 16.67
CA GLU A 62 -2.98 12.31 17.82
C GLU A 62 -3.17 13.68 18.46
N ARG A 63 -2.08 14.43 18.72
CA ARG A 63 -2.17 15.81 19.26
C ARG A 63 -2.80 16.82 18.29
N LYS A 64 -2.57 16.67 16.99
CA LYS A 64 -3.15 17.58 15.97
C LYS A 64 -4.62 17.30 15.68
N MET A 65 -5.09 16.07 15.95
CA MET A 65 -6.50 15.71 15.91
C MET A 65 -7.28 16.36 17.07
N GLU A 66 -6.65 16.54 18.23
CA GLU A 66 -7.22 17.15 19.43
C GLU A 66 -7.20 18.70 19.41
N GLU A 67 -6.28 19.31 18.65
CA GLU A 67 -6.26 20.76 18.36
C GLU A 67 -7.25 21.15 17.26
N ASN A 68 -7.39 20.36 16.18
CA ASN A 68 -8.29 20.68 15.06
C ASN A 68 -9.79 20.54 15.38
N MET A 69 -10.16 19.93 16.51
CA MET A 69 -11.55 19.88 16.97
C MET A 69 -12.02 21.20 17.61
N ARG A 70 -11.10 22.17 17.79
CA ARG A 70 -11.38 23.49 18.38
C ARG A 70 -11.42 24.66 17.38
N ASP A 71 -10.99 24.46 16.13
CA ASP A 71 -11.09 25.46 15.06
C ASP A 71 -12.10 24.99 13.99
N VAL A 72 -13.38 25.25 14.26
CA VAL A 72 -14.45 25.18 13.26
C VAL A 72 -15.14 26.54 13.20
N ASP A 73 -14.63 27.40 12.32
CA ASP A 73 -15.31 28.48 11.60
C ASP A 73 -14.30 28.95 10.52
N THR A 74 -14.56 29.16 9.23
CA THR A 74 -15.72 29.68 8.51
C THR A 74 -15.56 29.32 7.01
N GLY A 75 -16.65 29.01 6.30
CA GLY A 75 -16.84 29.33 4.87
C GLY A 75 -16.30 28.40 3.76
N SER A 76 -17.18 27.57 3.18
CA SER A 76 -17.75 27.77 1.82
C SER A 76 -18.36 26.47 1.27
N GLU A 77 -19.46 26.64 0.55
CA GLU A 77 -20.60 25.74 0.42
C GLU A 77 -20.47 24.60 -0.60
N ALA A 78 -21.15 23.51 -0.23
CA ALA A 78 -22.01 22.65 -1.05
C ALA A 78 -21.85 22.69 -2.59
N GLY A 79 -21.23 21.65 -3.13
CA GLY A 79 -21.51 21.13 -4.46
C GLY A 79 -21.47 19.61 -4.39
N GLY A 80 -22.63 18.98 -4.62
CA GLY A 80 -22.90 17.55 -4.36
C GLY A 80 -21.71 16.62 -4.63
N GLU A 81 -20.99 16.29 -3.57
CA GLU A 81 -20.17 15.09 -3.56
C GLU A 81 -21.15 13.95 -3.36
N ASP A 82 -21.61 13.33 -4.45
CA ASP A 82 -22.07 11.95 -4.37
C ASP A 82 -20.94 11.20 -3.67
N ALA A 83 -21.15 10.87 -2.40
CA ALA A 83 -20.17 10.17 -1.60
C ALA A 83 -19.78 8.93 -2.40
N LEU A 84 -18.51 8.83 -2.82
CA LEU A 84 -18.04 7.67 -3.60
C LEU A 84 -18.19 6.42 -2.72
N VAL A 85 -19.34 5.76 -2.80
CA VAL A 85 -19.71 4.62 -1.96
C VAL A 85 -19.03 3.36 -2.50
N GLY A 86 -17.76 3.18 -2.12
CA GLY A 86 -17.02 1.95 -2.40
C GLY A 86 -16.36 1.90 -3.78
N ASN A 87 -15.71 0.76 -4.06
CA ASN A 87 -14.99 0.55 -5.31
C ASN A 87 -15.97 0.27 -6.46
N VAL A 88 -15.60 0.67 -7.67
CA VAL A 88 -16.27 0.20 -8.89
C VAL A 88 -16.18 -1.33 -8.95
N ASN A 89 -17.28 -1.96 -9.36
CA ASN A 89 -17.40 -3.42 -9.48
C ASN A 89 -18.00 -3.75 -10.84
N LYS A 90 -17.16 -4.26 -11.76
CA LYS A 90 -17.55 -4.61 -13.13
C LYS A 90 -18.39 -3.52 -13.82
N LEU A 91 -17.99 -2.26 -13.62
CA LEU A 91 -18.66 -1.09 -14.18
C LEU A 91 -18.34 -1.00 -15.67
N MET A 92 -19.32 -1.30 -16.51
CA MET A 92 -19.23 -1.02 -17.94
C MET A 92 -19.48 0.45 -18.21
N VAL A 93 -18.57 1.08 -18.94
CA VAL A 93 -18.66 2.50 -19.30
C VAL A 93 -18.97 2.60 -20.79
N THR A 94 -20.12 3.20 -21.09
CA THR A 94 -20.60 3.45 -22.46
C THR A 94 -20.81 4.94 -22.71
N PRO A 95 -20.79 5.40 -23.96
CA PRO A 95 -21.11 6.78 -24.29
C PRO A 95 -22.48 7.20 -23.73
N THR A 96 -22.60 8.45 -23.30
CA THR A 96 -23.86 9.00 -22.75
C THR A 96 -24.98 8.87 -23.78
N GLY A 97 -26.09 8.23 -23.40
CA GLY A 97 -27.24 8.01 -24.28
C GLY A 97 -27.13 6.80 -25.22
N TYR A 98 -26.08 5.99 -25.10
CA TYR A 98 -25.96 4.74 -25.85
C TYR A 98 -26.97 3.70 -25.35
N THR A 99 -27.88 3.25 -26.23
CA THR A 99 -28.91 2.24 -25.95
C THR A 99 -28.69 0.92 -26.68
N GLY A 100 -27.56 0.78 -27.39
CA GLY A 100 -27.23 -0.43 -28.13
C GLY A 100 -26.71 -1.57 -27.25
N VAL A 101 -26.54 -2.75 -27.85
CA VAL A 101 -25.89 -3.89 -27.20
C VAL A 101 -24.42 -3.54 -26.93
N PRO A 102 -23.88 -3.83 -25.73
CA PRO A 102 -22.45 -3.70 -25.44
C PRO A 102 -21.56 -4.33 -26.51
N ARG A 103 -20.53 -3.60 -26.93
CA ARG A 103 -19.55 -4.06 -27.94
C ARG A 103 -18.15 -4.08 -27.33
N LYS A 104 -17.24 -4.79 -28.00
CA LYS A 104 -15.80 -4.70 -27.71
C LYS A 104 -15.35 -3.24 -27.81
N GLY A 105 -14.60 -2.81 -26.81
CA GLY A 105 -14.15 -1.42 -26.64
C GLY A 105 -15.00 -0.59 -25.68
N HIS A 106 -16.19 -1.06 -25.27
CA HIS A 106 -16.89 -0.51 -24.10
C HIS A 106 -16.22 -1.03 -22.83
N LEU A 107 -15.26 -0.27 -22.34
CA LEU A 107 -14.40 -0.69 -21.25
C LEU A 107 -15.20 -1.04 -20.00
N VAL A 108 -14.81 -2.14 -19.37
CA VAL A 108 -15.37 -2.58 -18.08
C VAL A 108 -14.31 -2.41 -17.01
N PHE A 109 -14.59 -1.57 -16.02
CA PHE A 109 -13.69 -1.25 -14.92
C PHE A 109 -14.07 -2.03 -13.67
N ASP A 110 -13.06 -2.58 -13.00
CA ASP A 110 -13.25 -3.26 -11.73
C ASP A 110 -12.14 -2.91 -10.75
N ALA A 111 -12.50 -2.70 -9.49
CA ALA A 111 -11.57 -2.51 -8.37
C ALA A 111 -12.06 -3.27 -7.12
N CYS A 112 -13.04 -4.17 -7.27
CA CYS A 112 -13.61 -4.95 -6.16
C CYS A 112 -12.75 -6.18 -5.82
N PHE A 113 -11.48 -5.95 -5.52
CA PHE A 113 -10.52 -7.00 -5.18
C PHE A 113 -9.52 -6.51 -4.11
N GLU A 114 -8.72 -7.43 -3.59
CA GLU A 114 -7.72 -7.11 -2.56
C GLU A 114 -6.75 -6.03 -3.04
N SER A 115 -6.57 -4.96 -2.26
CA SER A 115 -5.80 -3.75 -2.61
C SER A 115 -6.35 -2.91 -3.77
N GLY A 116 -7.55 -3.20 -4.28
CA GLY A 116 -8.21 -2.41 -5.31
C GLY A 116 -8.64 -1.02 -4.81
N ASN A 117 -8.44 0.00 -5.63
CA ASN A 117 -8.95 1.35 -5.37
C ASN A 117 -9.27 2.07 -6.68
N LEU A 118 -10.56 2.27 -6.92
CA LEU A 118 -11.14 3.17 -7.93
C LEU A 118 -12.61 3.37 -7.55
N GLY A 119 -13.04 4.61 -7.32
CA GLY A 119 -14.38 4.90 -6.80
C GLY A 119 -15.40 5.23 -7.88
N ARG A 120 -14.98 5.88 -8.97
CA ARG A 120 -15.86 6.29 -10.07
C ARG A 120 -15.05 6.46 -11.36
N VAL A 121 -15.74 6.26 -12.48
CA VAL A 121 -15.21 6.44 -13.83
C VAL A 121 -16.22 7.25 -14.62
N ASP A 122 -15.78 8.36 -15.21
CA ASP A 122 -16.57 9.16 -16.13
C ASP A 122 -16.09 8.96 -17.56
N TYR A 123 -17.05 8.76 -18.46
CA TYR A 123 -16.80 8.73 -19.91
C TYR A 123 -16.69 10.16 -20.42
N ILE A 124 -15.53 10.54 -20.95
CA ILE A 124 -15.33 11.86 -21.57
C ILE A 124 -15.45 11.74 -23.08
N SER A 125 -14.72 10.80 -23.68
CA SER A 125 -14.78 10.48 -25.10
C SER A 125 -14.40 9.02 -25.36
N GLU A 126 -14.40 8.58 -26.62
CA GLU A 126 -13.98 7.20 -26.98
C GLU A 126 -12.54 6.90 -26.52
N PHE A 127 -11.72 7.95 -26.37
CA PHE A 127 -10.30 7.84 -26.06
C PHE A 127 -9.93 8.40 -24.69
N GLU A 128 -10.88 8.91 -23.90
CA GLU A 128 -10.58 9.63 -22.67
C GLU A 128 -11.56 9.32 -21.55
N PHE A 129 -11.02 9.02 -20.38
CA PHE A 129 -11.76 8.64 -19.19
C PHE A 129 -11.21 9.34 -17.95
N ASP A 130 -12.10 9.97 -17.20
CA ASP A 130 -11.77 10.57 -15.92
C ASP A 130 -12.02 9.58 -14.79
N LEU A 131 -10.98 9.33 -14.01
CA LEU A 131 -10.95 8.34 -12.94
C LEU A 131 -10.85 9.04 -11.59
N PHE A 132 -11.75 8.68 -10.69
CA PHE A 132 -11.82 9.22 -9.34
C PHE A 132 -11.41 8.16 -8.34
N ILE A 133 -10.31 8.40 -7.63
CA ILE A 133 -9.81 7.50 -6.59
C ILE A 133 -10.49 7.80 -5.27
N ARG A 134 -10.75 6.75 -4.48
CA ARG A 134 -11.31 6.94 -3.13
C ARG A 134 -10.24 7.49 -2.19
N PRO A 135 -10.65 8.27 -1.18
CA PRO A 135 -9.74 8.65 -0.12
C PRO A 135 -9.34 7.45 0.75
N ASP A 136 -8.24 7.62 1.48
CA ASP A 136 -7.81 6.64 2.47
C ASP A 136 -8.84 6.49 3.59
N THR A 137 -9.06 5.25 4.06
CA THR A 137 -10.09 4.92 5.07
C THR A 137 -9.95 5.74 6.36
N CYS A 138 -8.72 6.03 6.77
CA CYS A 138 -8.44 6.80 7.98
C CYS A 138 -8.08 8.26 7.71
N ASN A 139 -8.08 8.70 6.44
CA ASN A 139 -7.74 10.07 6.09
C ASN A 139 -8.48 10.55 4.81
N PRO A 140 -9.63 11.23 4.96
CA PRO A 140 -10.45 11.66 3.82
C PRO A 140 -9.76 12.70 2.91
N ARG A 141 -8.63 13.28 3.34
CA ARG A 141 -7.90 14.29 2.57
C ARG A 141 -6.92 13.67 1.57
N PHE A 142 -6.43 12.46 1.83
CA PHE A 142 -5.40 11.84 0.99
C PHE A 142 -5.99 10.86 -0.02
N ARG A 143 -5.57 11.06 -1.27
CA ARG A 143 -5.92 10.28 -2.45
C ARG A 143 -4.63 10.09 -3.27
N VAL A 144 -4.04 8.91 -3.19
CA VAL A 144 -2.75 8.62 -3.84
C VAL A 144 -2.73 7.25 -4.50
N TRP A 145 -3.29 6.24 -3.84
CA TRP A 145 -3.28 4.87 -4.34
C TRP A 145 -4.41 4.62 -5.34
N PHE A 146 -4.09 3.99 -6.47
CA PHE A 146 -5.08 3.39 -7.37
C PHE A 146 -4.62 1.99 -7.75
N ASN A 147 -5.59 1.11 -7.93
CA ASN A 147 -5.39 -0.23 -8.43
C ASN A 147 -6.72 -0.73 -8.98
N PHE A 148 -6.78 -0.95 -10.29
CA PHE A 148 -8.00 -1.33 -10.98
C PHE A 148 -7.68 -2.19 -12.21
N THR A 149 -8.68 -2.94 -12.66
CA THR A 149 -8.63 -3.73 -13.87
C THR A 149 -9.55 -3.15 -14.93
N VAL A 150 -9.18 -3.33 -16.19
CA VAL A 150 -9.96 -2.99 -17.37
C VAL A 150 -10.09 -4.23 -18.24
N GLU A 151 -11.31 -4.58 -18.60
CA GLU A 151 -11.64 -5.67 -19.53
C GLU A 151 -12.60 -5.18 -20.62
N ASN A 152 -13.02 -6.09 -21.50
CA ASN A 152 -13.82 -5.79 -22.70
C ASN A 152 -13.16 -4.76 -23.63
N VAL A 153 -11.83 -4.80 -23.71
CA VAL A 153 -11.03 -3.92 -24.57
C VAL A 153 -11.10 -4.35 -26.03
N ARG A 154 -10.78 -3.42 -26.95
CA ARG A 154 -10.60 -3.70 -28.38
C ARG A 154 -9.12 -3.59 -28.75
N GLU A 155 -8.64 -4.41 -29.68
CA GLU A 155 -7.26 -4.39 -30.15
C GLU A 155 -7.00 -3.04 -30.82
N THR A 156 -5.80 -2.49 -30.63
CA THR A 156 -5.39 -1.17 -31.12
C THR A 156 -6.17 0.02 -30.53
N GLN A 157 -7.10 -0.22 -29.60
CA GLN A 157 -7.81 0.86 -28.92
C GLN A 157 -6.84 1.65 -28.03
N ARG A 158 -6.78 2.96 -28.28
CA ARG A 158 -5.94 3.89 -27.54
C ARG A 158 -6.80 4.68 -26.57
N VAL A 159 -6.35 4.78 -25.33
CA VAL A 159 -7.09 5.46 -24.27
C VAL A 159 -6.17 6.29 -23.42
N ILE A 160 -6.70 7.36 -22.86
CA ILE A 160 -6.08 8.23 -21.88
C ILE A 160 -6.90 8.10 -20.60
N PHE A 161 -6.23 7.69 -19.54
CA PHE A 161 -6.82 7.63 -18.21
C PHE A 161 -6.33 8.82 -17.39
N ASN A 162 -7.25 9.66 -16.94
CA ASN A 162 -6.97 10.84 -16.13
C ASN A 162 -7.32 10.57 -14.66
N ILE A 163 -6.34 10.48 -13.77
CA ILE A 163 -6.61 10.51 -12.33
C ILE A 163 -6.79 11.96 -11.89
N VAL A 164 -8.04 12.41 -11.75
CA VAL A 164 -8.37 13.84 -11.62
C VAL A 164 -8.33 14.40 -10.20
N ASN A 165 -8.41 13.52 -9.19
CA ASN A 165 -8.52 13.89 -7.77
C ASN A 165 -7.29 13.46 -6.96
N PHE A 166 -6.09 13.62 -7.51
CA PHE A 166 -4.83 13.21 -6.89
C PHE A 166 -4.37 14.23 -5.82
N SER A 167 -4.25 13.81 -4.54
CA SER A 167 -3.94 14.71 -3.41
C SER A 167 -2.45 15.02 -3.22
N LYS A 168 -1.62 14.83 -4.25
CA LYS A 168 -0.18 15.14 -4.20
C LYS A 168 0.06 16.43 -4.98
N THR A 169 0.90 17.33 -4.46
CA THR A 169 1.27 18.59 -5.14
C THR A 169 2.68 18.52 -5.75
N LYS A 170 3.59 17.83 -5.05
CA LYS A 170 4.93 17.45 -5.49
C LYS A 170 4.97 15.94 -5.68
N SER A 171 4.80 15.48 -6.91
CA SER A 171 4.84 14.05 -7.25
C SER A 171 6.09 13.69 -8.03
N LEU A 172 6.67 12.53 -7.70
CA LEU A 172 7.76 11.90 -8.45
C LEU A 172 7.36 11.54 -9.89
N TYR A 173 6.06 11.64 -10.24
CA TYR A 173 5.62 11.57 -11.64
C TYR A 173 6.25 12.68 -12.50
N ARG A 174 6.66 13.81 -11.91
CA ARG A 174 7.47 14.82 -12.63
C ARG A 174 8.90 14.39 -12.88
N ASP A 175 9.40 13.47 -12.05
CA ASP A 175 10.80 13.02 -12.03
C ASP A 175 10.93 11.58 -12.57
N GLY A 176 10.05 11.18 -13.50
CA GLY A 176 10.15 9.90 -14.22
C GLY A 176 9.55 8.68 -13.52
N MET A 177 8.82 8.85 -12.42
CA MET A 177 7.94 7.76 -11.94
C MET A 177 6.86 7.48 -12.99
N SER A 178 6.45 6.22 -13.11
CA SER A 178 5.32 5.83 -13.96
C SER A 178 4.49 4.72 -13.29
N PRO A 179 3.17 4.65 -13.57
CA PRO A 179 2.33 3.54 -13.12
C PRO A 179 2.84 2.21 -13.64
N VAL A 180 2.37 1.13 -13.03
CA VAL A 180 2.66 -0.23 -13.50
C VAL A 180 1.41 -0.85 -14.11
N VAL A 181 1.63 -1.67 -15.14
CA VAL A 181 0.62 -2.44 -15.84
C VAL A 181 1.02 -3.91 -15.90
N LYS A 182 0.03 -4.79 -15.88
CA LYS A 182 0.16 -6.20 -16.30
C LYS A 182 -1.12 -6.62 -17.02
N SER A 183 -1.11 -7.75 -17.70
CA SER A 183 -2.31 -8.35 -18.28
C SER A 183 -2.41 -9.84 -17.95
N THR A 184 -3.54 -10.48 -18.29
CA THR A 184 -3.72 -11.93 -18.12
C THR A 184 -2.61 -12.72 -18.83
N SER A 185 -2.32 -12.40 -20.09
CA SER A 185 -1.22 -13.03 -20.84
C SER A 185 0.18 -12.63 -20.36
N ARG A 186 0.35 -11.45 -19.76
CA ARG A 186 1.63 -10.92 -19.26
C ARG A 186 1.53 -10.63 -17.75
N PRO A 187 1.66 -11.67 -16.89
CA PRO A 187 1.42 -11.53 -15.45
C PRO A 187 2.49 -10.73 -14.69
N LYS A 188 3.64 -10.45 -15.32
CA LYS A 188 4.72 -9.66 -14.72
C LYS A 188 4.41 -8.18 -14.86
N TRP A 189 4.34 -7.49 -13.72
CA TRP A 189 4.23 -6.03 -13.67
C TRP A 189 5.38 -5.33 -14.42
N GLN A 190 5.02 -4.42 -15.31
CA GLN A 190 5.94 -3.57 -16.07
C GLN A 190 5.56 -2.11 -15.87
N ARG A 191 6.56 -1.23 -15.86
CA ARG A 191 6.33 0.22 -15.81
C ARG A 191 5.84 0.72 -17.16
N LEU A 192 4.86 1.62 -17.15
CA LEU A 192 4.49 2.35 -18.35
C LEU A 192 5.66 3.23 -18.82
N PRO A 193 5.84 3.43 -20.14
CA PRO A 193 6.81 4.39 -20.65
C PRO A 193 6.54 5.78 -20.08
N THR A 194 7.57 6.41 -19.52
CA THR A 194 7.44 7.75 -18.90
C THR A 194 6.93 8.81 -19.87
N LYS A 195 7.28 8.69 -21.16
CA LYS A 195 6.77 9.55 -22.24
C LYS A 195 5.26 9.52 -22.43
N ASN A 196 4.57 8.49 -21.93
CA ASN A 196 3.12 8.34 -22.00
C ASN A 196 2.42 8.77 -20.69
N VAL A 197 3.16 9.29 -19.71
CA VAL A 197 2.64 9.68 -18.40
C VAL A 197 2.86 11.17 -18.22
N TYR A 198 1.78 11.86 -17.85
CA TYR A 198 1.75 13.30 -17.69
C TYR A 198 1.23 13.63 -16.30
N TYR A 199 1.80 14.67 -15.69
CA TYR A 199 1.37 15.12 -14.38
C TYR A 199 1.41 16.64 -14.31
N TYR A 200 0.22 17.24 -14.33
CA TYR A 200 0.04 18.68 -14.53
C TYR A 200 -1.09 19.21 -13.63
N ARG A 201 -1.17 20.53 -13.55
CA ARG A 201 -2.26 21.21 -12.85
C ARG A 201 -3.32 21.57 -13.87
N CYS A 202 -4.53 21.04 -13.72
CA CYS A 202 -5.61 21.27 -14.66
C CYS A 202 -6.56 22.35 -14.12
N PRO A 203 -6.75 23.50 -14.81
CA PRO A 203 -7.72 24.52 -14.41
C PRO A 203 -9.15 23.98 -14.31
N ASP A 204 -9.55 23.14 -15.27
CA ASP A 204 -10.92 22.64 -15.43
C ASP A 204 -11.32 21.67 -14.32
N HIS A 205 -10.36 20.93 -13.75
CA HIS A 205 -10.59 20.07 -12.59
C HIS A 205 -10.35 20.82 -11.26
N ARG A 206 -10.98 21.98 -11.08
CA ARG A 206 -10.87 22.81 -9.85
C ARG A 206 -9.42 23.15 -9.47
N ARG A 207 -8.54 23.32 -10.46
CA ARG A 207 -7.08 23.53 -10.26
C ARG A 207 -6.39 22.41 -9.50
N ASN A 208 -6.95 21.21 -9.49
CA ASN A 208 -6.32 20.01 -8.92
C ASN A 208 -5.17 19.52 -9.80
N TYR A 209 -4.33 18.68 -9.21
CA TYR A 209 -3.30 17.95 -9.95
C TYR A 209 -3.91 16.71 -10.59
N VAL A 210 -3.68 16.56 -11.88
CA VAL A 210 -4.14 15.43 -12.70
C VAL A 210 -2.92 14.61 -13.08
N MET A 211 -3.05 13.29 -12.94
CA MET A 211 -2.08 12.34 -13.48
C MET A 211 -2.74 11.59 -14.62
N SER A 212 -2.26 11.82 -15.84
CA SER A 212 -2.81 11.20 -17.06
C SER A 212 -1.82 10.20 -17.60
N PHE A 213 -2.30 9.05 -18.08
CA PHE A 213 -1.45 8.11 -18.81
C PHE A 213 -2.15 7.53 -20.02
N ALA A 214 -1.43 7.51 -21.15
CA ALA A 214 -1.89 6.96 -22.40
C ALA A 214 -1.52 5.47 -22.50
N PHE A 215 -2.47 4.66 -22.94
CA PHE A 215 -2.31 3.22 -23.12
C PHE A 215 -2.93 2.77 -24.43
N CYS A 216 -2.30 1.79 -25.09
CA CYS A 216 -2.83 1.14 -26.28
C CYS A 216 -3.02 -0.34 -25.98
N PHE A 217 -4.26 -0.81 -26.04
CA PHE A 217 -4.57 -2.22 -25.87
C PHE A 217 -4.13 -3.01 -27.10
N ASP A 218 -3.64 -4.22 -26.86
CA ASP A 218 -3.03 -5.07 -27.88
C ASP A 218 -3.57 -6.51 -27.89
N ARG A 219 -4.42 -6.89 -26.92
CA ARG A 219 -5.06 -8.21 -26.84
C ARG A 219 -6.49 -8.06 -26.31
N GLU A 220 -7.49 -8.46 -27.10
CA GLU A 220 -8.92 -8.25 -26.75
C GLU A 220 -9.46 -9.18 -25.67
N ASP A 221 -8.79 -10.31 -25.47
CA ASP A 221 -9.17 -11.33 -24.48
C ASP A 221 -8.45 -11.13 -23.13
N ASP A 222 -7.53 -10.17 -23.06
CA ASP A 222 -6.80 -9.86 -21.85
C ASP A 222 -7.58 -8.93 -20.92
N VAL A 223 -7.41 -9.17 -19.62
CA VAL A 223 -7.75 -8.20 -18.58
C VAL A 223 -6.48 -7.47 -18.21
N TYR A 224 -6.50 -6.13 -18.30
CA TYR A 224 -5.36 -5.29 -17.97
C TYR A 224 -5.52 -4.76 -16.55
N GLN A 225 -4.47 -4.85 -15.74
CA GLN A 225 -4.46 -4.29 -14.39
C GLN A 225 -3.47 -3.13 -14.33
N PHE A 226 -3.92 -1.99 -13.84
CA PHE A 226 -3.13 -0.78 -13.64
C PHE A 226 -3.03 -0.48 -12.14
N ALA A 227 -1.83 -0.11 -11.68
CA ALA A 227 -1.63 0.29 -10.30
C ALA A 227 -0.62 1.43 -10.16
N TYR A 228 -0.75 2.20 -9.07
CA TYR A 228 0.15 3.31 -8.73
C TYR A 228 1.62 2.85 -8.63
N CYS A 229 1.83 1.71 -7.98
CA CYS A 229 3.12 1.03 -7.84
C CYS A 229 2.87 -0.48 -7.75
N TYR A 230 3.93 -1.29 -7.62
CA TYR A 230 3.83 -2.74 -7.48
C TYR A 230 3.00 -3.12 -6.24
N PRO A 231 1.78 -3.68 -6.40
CA PRO A 231 0.98 -4.06 -5.25
C PRO A 231 1.60 -5.26 -4.54
N TYR A 232 1.57 -5.23 -3.22
CA TYR A 232 1.91 -6.36 -2.37
C TYR A 232 0.73 -6.62 -1.43
N THR A 233 -0.01 -7.69 -1.72
CA THR A 233 -1.26 -7.97 -1.04
C THR A 233 -1.02 -8.62 0.33
N TYR A 234 -2.00 -8.49 1.22
CA TYR A 234 -1.95 -9.11 2.54
C TYR A 234 -1.96 -10.64 2.43
N THR A 235 -2.76 -11.21 1.52
CA THR A 235 -2.75 -12.65 1.24
C THR A 235 -1.36 -13.13 0.82
N ARG A 236 -0.67 -12.36 -0.04
CA ARG A 236 0.70 -12.67 -0.47
C ARG A 236 1.69 -12.59 0.70
N LEU A 237 1.54 -11.60 1.57
CA LEU A 237 2.34 -11.47 2.79
C LEU A 237 2.18 -12.72 3.66
N GLN A 238 0.93 -13.09 3.98
CA GLN A 238 0.65 -14.21 4.86
C GLN A 238 1.21 -15.52 4.31
N HIS A 239 0.97 -15.83 3.03
CA HIS A 239 1.57 -17.01 2.38
C HIS A 239 3.10 -17.01 2.42
N TYR A 240 3.74 -15.86 2.25
CA TYR A 240 5.19 -15.74 2.36
C TYR A 240 5.66 -16.06 3.78
N LEU A 241 5.02 -15.48 4.80
CA LEU A 241 5.35 -15.75 6.19
C LEU A 241 5.11 -17.22 6.58
N ASP A 242 4.00 -17.82 6.11
CA ASP A 242 3.71 -19.25 6.32
C ASP A 242 4.77 -20.14 5.66
N SER A 243 5.30 -19.72 4.51
CA SER A 243 6.38 -20.45 3.85
C SER A 243 7.70 -20.38 4.63
N LEU A 244 7.99 -19.24 5.26
CA LEU A 244 9.17 -19.09 6.12
C LEU A 244 9.05 -19.91 7.40
N GLU A 245 7.86 -19.94 7.99
CA GLU A 245 7.58 -20.72 9.20
C GLU A 245 7.70 -22.23 8.94
N ARG A 246 7.18 -22.71 7.80
CA ARG A 246 7.33 -24.12 7.36
C ARG A 246 8.77 -24.55 7.15
N ARG A 247 9.69 -23.62 6.86
CA ARG A 247 11.13 -23.92 6.76
C ARG A 247 11.79 -24.21 8.10
N ASN A 248 11.11 -23.94 9.22
CA ASN A 248 11.58 -24.19 10.59
C ASN A 248 13.01 -23.69 10.86
N LEU A 249 13.28 -22.44 10.46
CA LEU A 249 14.59 -21.81 10.63
C LEU A 249 14.82 -21.53 12.13
N ASP A 250 15.89 -22.06 12.69
CA ASP A 250 16.23 -21.97 14.11
C ASP A 250 16.42 -20.53 14.59
N TYR A 251 16.93 -19.65 13.73
CA TYR A 251 17.12 -18.22 13.98
C TYR A 251 15.88 -17.33 13.75
N LEU A 252 14.79 -17.88 13.21
CA LEU A 252 13.55 -17.13 12.95
C LEU A 252 12.48 -17.51 13.97
N GLN A 253 11.73 -16.52 14.45
CA GLN A 253 10.53 -16.72 15.25
C GLN A 253 9.45 -15.76 14.77
N ARG A 254 8.28 -16.31 14.45
CA ARG A 254 7.08 -15.55 14.09
C ARG A 254 6.12 -15.58 15.26
N GLU A 255 5.68 -14.42 15.72
CA GLU A 255 4.69 -14.27 16.79
C GLU A 255 3.55 -13.37 16.31
N GLN A 256 2.35 -13.54 16.85
CA GLN A 256 1.28 -12.57 16.67
C GLN A 256 1.43 -11.47 17.72
N LEU A 257 1.67 -10.23 17.28
CA LEU A 257 1.74 -9.08 18.16
C LEU A 257 0.34 -8.64 18.62
N GLY A 258 -0.64 -8.72 17.72
CA GLY A 258 -2.00 -8.29 17.96
C GLY A 258 -2.85 -8.34 16.70
N LEU A 259 -3.98 -7.62 16.72
CA LEU A 259 -4.90 -7.48 15.61
C LEU A 259 -5.01 -6.00 15.21
N SER A 260 -5.19 -5.72 13.92
CA SER A 260 -5.54 -4.39 13.44
C SER A 260 -7.00 -4.05 13.77
N VAL A 261 -7.41 -2.79 13.54
CA VAL A 261 -8.81 -2.35 13.69
C VAL A 261 -9.77 -3.22 12.88
N GLN A 262 -9.33 -3.69 11.70
CA GLN A 262 -10.10 -4.58 10.83
C GLN A 262 -9.86 -6.07 11.11
N GLN A 263 -9.41 -6.41 12.33
CA GLN A 263 -9.19 -7.78 12.79
C GLN A 263 -8.18 -8.58 11.95
N ARG A 264 -7.20 -7.91 11.32
CA ARG A 264 -6.10 -8.60 10.61
C ARG A 264 -4.95 -8.88 11.55
N ARG A 265 -4.33 -10.06 11.40
CA ARG A 265 -3.15 -10.46 12.17
C ARG A 265 -1.98 -9.51 11.92
N LEU A 266 -1.40 -8.99 13.00
CA LEU A 266 -0.14 -8.24 13.00
C LEU A 266 1.00 -9.19 13.39
N ASP A 267 1.90 -9.45 12.45
CA ASP A 267 3.01 -10.38 12.60
C ASP A 267 4.28 -9.69 13.12
N LEU A 268 4.90 -10.28 14.13
CA LEU A 268 6.21 -9.92 14.66
C LEU A 268 7.21 -10.99 14.22
N LEU A 269 8.23 -10.59 13.46
CA LEU A 269 9.35 -11.45 13.12
C LEU A 269 10.56 -11.09 13.96
N THR A 270 11.05 -12.07 14.71
CA THR A 270 12.31 -11.98 15.45
C THR A 270 13.36 -12.81 14.72
N ILE A 271 14.43 -12.16 14.28
CA ILE A 271 15.60 -12.80 13.67
C ILE A 271 16.76 -12.63 14.64
N THR A 272 17.23 -13.73 15.23
CA THR A 272 18.29 -13.71 16.25
C THR A 272 19.05 -15.03 16.27
N SER A 273 20.25 -15.06 16.85
CA SER A 273 21.01 -16.31 16.94
C SER A 273 20.23 -17.35 17.77
N PRO A 274 20.34 -18.65 17.45
CA PRO A 274 19.64 -19.70 18.18
C PRO A 274 19.95 -19.69 19.69
N GLU A 275 21.19 -19.35 20.06
CA GLU A 275 21.62 -19.18 21.46
C GLU A 275 20.81 -18.09 22.17
N GLN A 276 20.70 -16.92 21.55
CA GLN A 276 19.99 -15.78 22.11
C GLN A 276 18.47 -16.06 22.17
N LYS A 277 17.93 -16.78 21.18
CA LYS A 277 16.54 -17.24 21.18
C LYS A 277 16.24 -18.14 22.38
N ARG A 278 17.11 -19.13 22.67
CA ARG A 278 16.97 -20.00 23.85
C ARG A 278 17.00 -19.21 25.16
N MET A 279 17.91 -18.24 25.28
CA MET A 279 17.99 -17.38 26.48
C MET A 279 16.72 -16.54 26.68
N VAL A 280 16.18 -15.95 25.62
CA VAL A 280 14.94 -15.15 25.67
C VAL A 280 13.72 -16.02 25.98
N GLN A 281 13.66 -17.24 25.44
CA GLN A 281 12.59 -18.19 25.75
C GLN A 281 12.67 -18.65 27.22
N ALA A 282 13.88 -18.93 27.73
CA ALA A 282 14.11 -19.30 29.12
C ALA A 282 13.74 -18.17 30.11
N SER A 283 13.98 -16.91 29.77
CA SER A 283 13.59 -15.77 30.62
C SER A 283 12.07 -15.50 30.59
N ARG A 284 11.42 -15.63 29.43
CA ARG A 284 9.95 -15.55 29.30
C ARG A 284 9.25 -16.66 30.08
N ALA A 285 9.80 -17.88 30.09
CA ALA A 285 9.27 -18.98 30.90
C ALA A 285 9.34 -18.64 32.40
N LYS A 286 10.47 -18.12 32.90
CA LYS A 286 10.63 -17.72 34.31
C LYS A 286 9.61 -16.66 34.76
N HIS A 287 9.25 -15.71 33.90
CA HIS A 287 8.23 -14.70 34.22
C HIS A 287 6.78 -15.22 34.16
N ARG A 288 6.50 -16.35 33.50
CA ARG A 288 5.18 -17.01 33.56
C ARG A 288 4.98 -17.86 34.82
N PHE A 289 6.05 -18.15 35.57
CA PHE A 289 6.03 -18.99 36.78
C PHE A 289 6.00 -18.19 38.10
N LEU A 290 5.78 -16.88 38.09
CA LEU A 290 5.40 -16.16 39.30
C LEU A 290 3.88 -16.22 39.43
N PRO A 291 3.30 -17.07 40.31
CA PRO A 291 1.90 -16.94 40.64
C PRO A 291 1.69 -15.56 41.24
N LEU A 292 0.72 -14.82 40.69
CA LEU A 292 0.09 -13.71 41.38
C LEU A 292 -0.51 -14.26 42.67
N GLN A 293 0.25 -14.25 43.77
CA GLN A 293 -0.31 -14.26 45.12
C GLN A 293 -0.98 -12.91 45.32
N ILE A 294 -2.23 -12.80 44.86
CA ILE A 294 -3.14 -11.76 45.34
C ILE A 294 -3.55 -12.21 46.75
N THR A 295 -2.81 -11.73 47.74
CA THR A 295 -3.20 -11.84 49.14
C THR A 295 -4.47 -11.01 49.34
N LEU A 296 -5.62 -11.68 49.46
CA LEU A 296 -6.86 -11.11 49.98
C LEU A 296 -6.62 -10.69 51.44
N MET A 297 -6.18 -9.45 51.65
CA MET A 297 -6.31 -8.79 52.94
C MET A 297 -7.78 -8.47 53.14
N SER A 298 -8.43 -9.31 53.95
CA SER A 298 -9.79 -9.10 54.44
C SER A 298 -9.78 -7.87 55.35
N LEU A 299 -10.32 -6.74 54.87
CA LEU A 299 -10.72 -5.65 55.76
C LEU A 299 -11.93 -6.13 56.55
N ASN A 300 -11.73 -6.47 57.82
CA ASN A 300 -12.79 -6.52 58.80
C ASN A 300 -13.26 -5.10 59.07
N ILE A 301 -14.50 -4.82 58.68
CA ILE A 301 -15.28 -3.69 59.16
C ILE A 301 -15.88 -4.10 60.50
N ILE A 302 -15.43 -3.42 61.56
CA ILE A 302 -16.29 -2.96 62.67
C ILE A 302 -16.03 -1.46 62.79
#